data_AF-F5YM12-F1
#
_entry.id   AF-F5YM12-F1
#
_cell.length_a   1.000
_cell.length_b   1.000
_cell.length_c   1.000
_cell.angle_alpha   90.00
_cell.angle_beta   90.00
_cell.angle_gamma   90.00
#
_symmetry.space_group_name_H-M   'P 1'
#
loop_
_entity.id
_entity.type
_entity.pdbx_description
1 polymer ?
#
loop_
_entity_poly.entity_id
_entity_poly.type
_entity_poly.pdbx_seq_one_letter_code
_entity_poly.pdbx_strand_id
1 'polypeptide(L)'
;MESEDLVKWEDRYSVGIQLMDDQHKELIRLTNELYKSCLASDEAARAYFTTTIKATVDYVKYHFAAEEKLLENIKYPDIGNHKKWHESFVKQVLEDAQNFEDGKKFVPNTFVRFLKDWILSHIAVEDQNYALYIQNLKKQGVLAETIGM
;
A
#
# COMPACT_ATOMS: atom_id res chain seq x y z
N MET A 1 1.79 -16.22 23.05
CA MET A 1 3.03 -15.60 22.54
C MET A 1 2.57 -14.65 21.45
N GLU A 2 2.50 -13.35 21.74
CA GLU A 2 2.18 -12.38 20.68
C GLU A 2 3.29 -12.49 19.63
N SER A 3 2.96 -12.95 18.43
CA SER A 3 3.95 -12.96 17.35
C SER A 3 4.25 -11.51 17.00
N GLU A 4 5.53 -11.14 17.01
CA GLU A 4 5.96 -9.81 16.59
C GLU A 4 5.48 -9.50 15.17
N ASP A 5 4.99 -8.28 14.98
CA ASP A 5 4.62 -7.75 13.66
C ASP A 5 5.82 -7.80 12.71
N LEU A 6 5.56 -8.13 11.44
CA LEU A 6 6.59 -8.17 10.39
C LEU A 6 7.18 -6.77 10.12
N VAL A 7 6.34 -5.74 10.25
CA VAL A 7 6.69 -4.34 10.04
C VAL A 7 6.00 -3.47 11.08
N LYS A 8 6.71 -2.44 11.55
CA LYS A 8 6.12 -1.37 12.36
C LYS A 8 6.14 -0.08 11.57
N TRP A 9 5.12 0.76 11.79
CA TRP A 9 5.13 2.12 11.29
C TRP A 9 6.31 2.89 11.87
N GLU A 10 6.95 3.70 11.05
CA GLU A 10 8.05 4.58 11.42
C GLU A 10 7.81 5.94 10.76
N ASP A 11 8.20 7.04 11.41
CA ASP A 11 7.93 8.39 10.92
C ASP A 11 8.54 8.67 9.54
N ARG A 12 9.57 7.92 9.14
CA ARG A 12 10.17 7.99 7.80
C ARG A 12 9.22 7.59 6.66
N TYR A 13 8.11 6.91 6.96
CA TYR A 13 7.08 6.55 5.99
C TYR A 13 5.97 7.59 5.89
N SER A 14 5.97 8.61 6.74
CA SER A 14 5.02 9.71 6.64
C SER A 14 5.31 10.55 5.41
N VAL A 15 4.26 10.89 4.66
CA VAL A 15 4.30 11.85 3.55
C VAL A 15 3.78 13.23 3.98
N GLY A 16 3.46 13.40 5.27
CA GLY A 16 2.94 14.65 5.84
C GLY A 16 1.52 14.99 5.40
N ILE A 17 0.76 13.99 4.95
CA ILE A 17 -0.65 14.11 4.55
C ILE A 17 -1.41 13.08 5.35
N GLN A 18 -2.18 13.54 6.33
CA GLN A 18 -2.86 12.68 7.31
C GLN A 18 -3.63 11.54 6.66
N LEU A 19 -4.40 11.83 5.59
CA LEU A 19 -5.17 10.81 4.87
C LEU A 19 -4.27 9.71 4.27
N MET A 20 -3.13 10.07 3.67
CA MET A 20 -2.21 9.10 3.07
C MET A 20 -1.49 8.31 4.15
N ASP A 21 -1.02 8.96 5.22
CA ASP A 21 -0.35 8.30 6.34
C ASP A 21 -1.26 7.27 7.03
N ASP A 22 -2.55 7.59 7.20
CA ASP A 22 -3.51 6.66 7.78
C ASP A 22 -3.79 5.47 6.85
N GLN A 23 -3.84 5.69 5.53
CA GLN A 23 -3.95 4.60 4.56
C GLN A 23 -2.70 3.73 4.52
N HIS A 24 -1.49 4.31 4.59
CA HIS A 24 -0.25 3.54 4.66
C HIS A 24 -0.17 2.68 5.93
N LYS A 25 -0.60 3.21 7.09
CA LYS A 25 -0.68 2.44 8.34
C LYS A 25 -1.62 1.26 8.22
N GLU A 26 -2.76 1.43 7.55
CA GLU A 26 -3.71 0.33 7.33
C GLU A 26 -3.15 -0.73 6.38
N LEU A 27 -2.43 -0.34 5.32
CA LEU A 27 -1.69 -1.27 4.46
C LEU A 27 -0.64 -2.08 5.25
N ILE A 28 0.11 -1.44 6.13
CA ILE A 28 1.06 -2.13 7.02
C ILE A 28 0.31 -3.08 7.97
N ARG A 29 -0.81 -2.64 8.55
CA ARG A 29 -1.63 -3.49 9.43
C ARG A 29 -2.12 -4.74 8.70
N LEU A 30 -2.68 -4.60 7.50
CA LEU A 30 -3.14 -5.72 6.68
C LEU A 30 -1.99 -6.67 6.30
N THR A 31 -0.83 -6.12 5.97
CA THR A 31 0.40 -6.91 5.71
C THR A 31 0.81 -7.73 6.94
N ASN A 32 0.74 -7.15 8.14
CA ASN A 32 1.03 -7.86 9.38
C ASN A 32 0.00 -8.94 9.70
N GLU A 33 -1.29 -8.71 9.42
CA GLU A 33 -2.33 -9.73 9.62
C GLU A 33 -2.16 -10.94 8.69
N LEU A 34 -1.77 -10.70 7.43
CA LEU A 34 -1.37 -11.79 6.53
C LEU A 34 -0.14 -12.54 7.05
N TYR A 35 0.85 -11.82 7.58
CA TYR A 35 2.04 -12.45 8.17
C TYR A 35 1.69 -13.35 9.35
N LYS A 36 0.88 -12.86 10.30
CA LYS A 36 0.43 -13.62 11.47
C LYS A 36 -0.29 -14.90 11.06
N SER A 37 -1.13 -14.82 10.03
CA SER A 37 -1.81 -15.98 9.46
C SER A 37 -0.84 -17.03 8.91
N CYS A 38 0.35 -16.63 8.44
CA CYS A 38 1.39 -17.55 7.97
C CYS A 38 2.12 -18.28 9.11
N LEU A 39 2.00 -17.83 10.36
CA LEU A 39 2.68 -18.42 11.52
C LEU A 39 1.92 -19.59 12.14
N ALA A 40 0.64 -19.73 11.79
CA ALA A 40 -0.20 -20.86 12.15
C ALA A 40 -0.44 -21.75 10.91
N SER A 41 -0.84 -23.01 11.15
CA SER A 41 -1.06 -24.00 10.07
C SER A 41 -2.42 -24.69 10.17
N ASP A 42 -3.32 -24.17 11.00
CA ASP A 42 -4.69 -24.67 11.12
C ASP A 42 -5.63 -24.08 10.07
N GLU A 43 -6.82 -24.67 9.95
CA GLU A 43 -7.84 -24.27 8.99
C GLU A 43 -8.34 -22.84 9.24
N ALA A 44 -8.40 -22.40 10.50
CA ALA A 44 -8.82 -21.05 10.86
C ALA A 44 -7.80 -20.02 10.35
N ALA A 45 -6.50 -20.28 10.47
CA ALA A 45 -5.45 -19.44 9.93
C ALA A 45 -5.51 -19.33 8.40
N ARG A 46 -5.81 -20.44 7.71
CA ARG A 46 -6.00 -20.43 6.25
C ARG A 46 -7.23 -19.63 5.82
N ALA A 47 -8.34 -19.79 6.53
CA ALA A 47 -9.56 -19.01 6.27
C ALA A 47 -9.31 -17.52 6.51
N TYR A 48 -8.63 -17.17 7.60
CA TYR A 48 -8.28 -15.79 7.93
C TYR A 48 -7.31 -15.17 6.92
N PHE A 49 -6.31 -15.92 6.44
CA PHE A 49 -5.46 -15.47 5.33
C PHE A 49 -6.30 -15.17 4.07
N THR A 50 -7.24 -16.06 3.73
CA THR A 50 -8.13 -15.91 2.56
C THR A 50 -8.99 -14.65 2.63
N THR A 51 -9.54 -14.33 3.81
CA THR A 51 -10.32 -13.10 3.97
C THR A 51 -9.44 -11.86 3.95
N THR A 52 -8.25 -11.95 4.56
CA THR A 52 -7.33 -10.82 4.68
C THR A 52 -6.69 -10.47 3.34
N ILE A 53 -6.37 -11.44 2.47
CA ILE A 53 -5.80 -11.15 1.16
C ILE A 53 -6.79 -10.40 0.26
N LYS A 54 -8.09 -10.72 0.34
CA LYS A 54 -9.16 -9.98 -0.34
C LYS A 54 -9.26 -8.55 0.16
N ALA A 55 -9.32 -8.39 1.48
CA ALA A 55 -9.34 -7.06 2.10
C ALA A 55 -8.11 -6.23 1.71
N THR A 56 -6.94 -6.87 1.61
CA THR A 56 -5.68 -6.23 1.18
C THR A 56 -5.78 -5.75 -0.27
N VAL A 57 -6.25 -6.59 -1.19
CA VAL A 57 -6.45 -6.23 -2.61
C VAL A 57 -7.39 -5.03 -2.75
N ASP A 58 -8.52 -5.06 -2.05
CA ASP A 58 -9.51 -3.99 -2.11
C ASP A 58 -8.95 -2.68 -1.52
N TYR A 59 -8.21 -2.78 -0.42
CA TYR A 59 -7.63 -1.62 0.24
C TYR A 59 -6.49 -0.99 -0.57
N VAL A 60 -5.63 -1.80 -1.22
CA VAL A 60 -4.59 -1.31 -2.15
C VAL A 60 -5.22 -0.49 -3.27
N LYS A 61 -6.29 -1.01 -3.91
CA LYS A 61 -7.01 -0.27 -4.96
C LYS A 61 -7.63 1.02 -4.44
N TYR A 62 -8.24 0.98 -3.26
CA TYR A 62 -8.83 2.15 -2.63
C TYR A 62 -7.79 3.24 -2.34
N HIS A 63 -6.65 2.86 -1.77
CA HIS A 63 -5.54 3.75 -1.48
C HIS A 63 -4.99 4.40 -2.75
N PHE A 64 -4.62 3.61 -3.76
CA PHE A 64 -4.10 4.13 -5.03
C PHE A 64 -5.08 5.04 -5.74
N ALA A 65 -6.38 4.74 -5.73
CA ALA A 65 -7.38 5.63 -6.33
C ALA A 65 -7.45 6.99 -5.60
N ALA A 66 -7.32 7.01 -4.27
CA ALA A 66 -7.31 8.24 -3.49
C ALA A 66 -6.04 9.06 -3.75
N GLU A 67 -4.90 8.40 -3.80
CA GLU A 67 -3.60 9.00 -4.08
C GLU A 67 -3.51 9.54 -5.50
N GLU A 68 -3.87 8.75 -6.50
CA GLU A 68 -3.89 9.19 -7.89
C GLU A 68 -4.79 10.42 -8.09
N LYS A 69 -5.96 10.45 -7.45
CA LYS A 69 -6.83 11.63 -7.46
C LYS A 69 -6.15 12.84 -6.83
N LEU A 70 -5.42 12.66 -5.72
CA LEU A 70 -4.61 13.73 -5.13
C LEU A 70 -3.56 14.23 -6.12
N LEU A 71 -2.82 13.32 -6.77
CA LEU A 71 -1.77 13.64 -7.74
C LEU A 71 -2.32 14.35 -8.98
N GLU A 72 -3.50 13.95 -9.47
CA GLU A 72 -4.20 14.62 -10.58
C GLU A 72 -4.56 16.06 -10.21
N ASN A 73 -5.17 16.25 -9.04
CA ASN A 73 -5.60 17.57 -8.58
C ASN A 73 -4.43 18.54 -8.49
N ILE A 74 -3.28 18.09 -8.00
CA ILE A 74 -2.07 18.93 -7.90
C ILE A 74 -1.25 18.99 -9.19
N LYS A 75 -1.70 18.35 -10.28
CA LYS A 75 -0.99 18.25 -11.56
C LYS A 75 0.44 17.74 -11.38
N TYR A 76 0.60 16.69 -10.57
CA TYR A 76 1.91 16.10 -10.30
C TYR A 76 2.58 15.65 -11.62
N PRO A 77 3.80 16.14 -11.94
CA PRO A 77 4.41 15.92 -13.25
C PRO A 77 4.60 14.45 -13.63
N ASP A 78 4.88 13.58 -12.66
CA ASP A 78 5.23 12.17 -12.91
C ASP A 78 4.07 11.19 -12.64
N ILE A 79 2.83 11.69 -12.60
CA ILE A 79 1.65 10.86 -12.35
C ILE A 79 1.54 9.66 -13.32
N GLY A 80 2.01 9.83 -14.57
CA GLY A 80 1.95 8.78 -15.58
C GLY A 80 2.80 7.55 -15.25
N ASN A 81 3.98 7.74 -14.61
CA ASN A 81 4.79 6.60 -14.16
C ASN A 81 4.25 6.04 -12.84
N HIS A 82 3.83 6.92 -11.94
CA HIS A 82 3.25 6.55 -10.66
C HIS A 82 2.06 5.58 -10.81
N LYS A 83 1.11 5.90 -11.70
CA LYS A 83 -0.01 5.03 -12.07
C LYS A 83 0.43 3.67 -12.64
N LYS A 84 1.47 3.64 -13.46
CA LYS A 84 1.97 2.38 -14.03
C LYS A 84 2.53 1.45 -12.96
N TRP A 85 3.21 1.98 -11.95
CA TRP A 85 3.68 1.18 -10.81
C TRP A 85 2.50 0.60 -10.03
N HIS A 86 1.46 1.41 -9.78
CA HIS A 86 0.22 0.97 -9.14
C HIS A 86 -0.49 -0.13 -9.93
N GLU A 87 -0.70 0.07 -11.23
CA GLU A 87 -1.34 -0.91 -12.12
C GLU A 87 -0.57 -2.24 -12.13
N SER A 88 0.76 -2.18 -12.25
CA SER A 88 1.61 -3.37 -12.22
C SER A 88 1.51 -4.11 -10.89
N PHE A 89 1.48 -3.38 -9.77
CA PHE A 89 1.36 -3.99 -8.45
C PHE A 89 0.00 -4.62 -8.23
N VAL A 90 -1.09 -3.91 -8.53
CA VAL A 90 -2.45 -4.45 -8.42
C VAL A 90 -2.61 -5.72 -9.25
N LYS A 91 -2.07 -5.74 -10.47
CA LYS A 91 -2.08 -6.94 -11.31
C LYS A 91 -1.38 -8.12 -10.62
N GLN A 92 -0.16 -7.90 -10.11
CA GLN A 92 0.60 -8.95 -9.42
C GLN A 92 -0.15 -9.48 -8.18
N VAL A 93 -0.67 -8.58 -7.34
CA VAL A 93 -1.40 -8.97 -6.11
C VAL A 93 -2.68 -9.75 -6.45
N LEU A 94 -3.41 -9.38 -7.52
CA LEU A 94 -4.58 -10.11 -7.99
C LEU A 94 -4.23 -11.51 -8.50
N GLU A 95 -3.17 -11.62 -9.30
CA GLU A 95 -2.68 -12.91 -9.80
C GLU A 95 -2.28 -13.84 -8.64
N ASP A 96 -1.57 -13.31 -7.65
CA ASP A 96 -1.15 -14.05 -6.46
C ASP A 96 -2.34 -14.46 -5.57
N ALA A 97 -3.32 -13.57 -5.37
CA ALA A 97 -4.54 -13.89 -4.65
C ALA A 97 -5.33 -15.01 -5.35
N GLN A 98 -5.48 -14.96 -6.68
CA GLN A 98 -6.14 -16.01 -7.44
C GLN A 98 -5.38 -17.34 -7.36
N ASN A 99 -4.05 -17.32 -7.46
CA ASN A 99 -3.23 -18.52 -7.33
C ASN A 99 -3.39 -19.21 -5.96
N PHE A 100 -3.55 -18.42 -4.89
CA PHE A 100 -3.84 -18.94 -3.57
C PHE A 100 -5.22 -19.60 -3.49
N GLU A 101 -6.25 -18.95 -4.03
CA GLU A 101 -7.62 -19.50 -4.06
C GLU A 101 -7.72 -20.79 -4.88
N ASP A 102 -7.05 -20.83 -6.03
CA ASP A 102 -7.03 -21.99 -6.93
C ASP A 102 -6.22 -23.18 -6.37
N GLY A 103 -5.55 -23.02 -5.22
CA GLY A 103 -4.67 -24.04 -4.65
C GLY A 103 -3.45 -24.35 -5.54
N LYS A 104 -3.03 -23.39 -6.38
CA LYS A 104 -1.82 -23.50 -7.21
C LYS A 104 -0.57 -23.36 -6.33
N LYS A 105 0.62 -23.36 -6.96
CA LYS A 105 1.89 -23.10 -6.27
C LYS A 105 1.91 -21.67 -5.72
N PHE A 106 1.41 -21.50 -4.51
CA PHE A 106 1.41 -20.25 -3.76
C PHE A 106 2.10 -20.48 -2.41
N VAL A 107 3.01 -19.59 -2.04
CA VAL A 107 3.71 -19.64 -0.75
C VAL A 107 3.32 -18.38 0.03
N PRO A 108 2.43 -18.49 1.04
CA PRO A 108 1.89 -17.34 1.77
C PRO A 108 2.96 -16.39 2.31
N ASN A 109 3.99 -16.91 2.97
CA ASN A 109 5.08 -16.10 3.52
C ASN A 109 5.91 -15.39 2.44
N THR A 110 6.06 -15.97 1.24
CA THR A 110 6.75 -15.32 0.11
C THR A 110 5.92 -14.14 -0.42
N PHE A 111 4.61 -14.34 -0.60
CA PHE A 111 3.69 -13.27 -1.01
C PHE A 111 3.68 -12.11 0.00
N VAL A 112 3.58 -12.40 1.30
CA VAL A 112 3.57 -11.37 2.33
C VAL A 112 4.86 -10.56 2.36
N ARG A 113 6.02 -11.20 2.13
CA ARG A 113 7.31 -10.51 2.05
C ARG A 113 7.40 -9.62 0.81
N PHE A 114 6.91 -10.11 -0.34
CA PHE A 114 6.78 -9.30 -1.55
C PHE A 114 5.90 -8.06 -1.31
N LEU A 115 4.70 -8.26 -0.75
CA LEU A 115 3.77 -7.17 -0.43
C LEU A 115 4.43 -6.12 0.47
N LYS A 116 5.08 -6.59 1.53
CA LYS A 116 5.82 -5.77 2.49
C LYS A 116 6.95 -4.98 1.82
N ASP A 117 7.80 -5.64 1.04
CA ASP A 117 8.95 -4.99 0.40
C ASP A 117 8.50 -3.95 -0.64
N TRP A 118 7.48 -4.28 -1.44
CA TRP A 118 6.94 -3.35 -2.43
C TRP A 118 6.32 -2.12 -1.76
N ILE A 119 5.41 -2.30 -0.80
CA ILE A 119 4.71 -1.18 -0.13
C ILE A 119 5.71 -0.25 0.54
N LEU A 120 6.66 -0.80 1.30
CA LEU A 120 7.63 0.04 2.03
C LEU A 120 8.59 0.76 1.08
N SER A 121 9.03 0.10 0.01
CA SER A 121 9.90 0.73 -0.99
C SER A 121 9.17 1.84 -1.75
N HIS A 122 7.92 1.60 -2.14
CA HIS A 122 7.09 2.58 -2.85
C HIS A 122 6.85 3.81 -1.97
N ILE A 123 6.44 3.61 -0.72
CA ILE A 123 6.25 4.72 0.24
C ILE A 123 7.53 5.50 0.50
N ALA A 124 8.65 4.80 0.70
CA ALA A 124 9.92 5.44 1.06
C ALA A 124 10.59 6.19 -0.11
N VAL A 125 10.20 5.90 -1.35
CA VAL A 125 10.85 6.45 -2.55
C VAL A 125 9.85 7.26 -3.36
N GLU A 126 8.83 6.61 -3.91
CA GLU A 126 7.91 7.23 -4.85
C GLU A 126 6.94 8.18 -4.16
N ASP A 127 6.43 7.81 -2.99
CA ASP A 127 5.44 8.64 -2.31
C ASP A 127 6.08 9.88 -1.68
N GLN A 128 7.33 9.75 -1.24
CA GLN A 128 8.15 10.88 -0.80
C GLN A 128 8.37 11.91 -1.92
N ASN A 129 8.44 11.49 -3.19
CA ASN A 129 8.63 12.40 -4.31
C ASN A 129 7.46 13.37 -4.47
N TYR A 130 6.21 12.88 -4.39
CA TYR A 130 5.06 13.79 -4.43
C TYR A 130 4.90 14.59 -3.13
N ALA A 131 5.29 14.02 -1.98
CA ALA A 131 5.26 14.72 -0.71
C ALA A 131 6.15 15.99 -0.76
N LEU A 132 7.37 15.85 -1.28
CA LEU A 132 8.29 16.96 -1.52
C LEU A 132 7.72 17.98 -2.51
N TYR A 133 7.07 17.51 -3.59
CA TYR A 133 6.40 18.37 -4.56
C TYR A 133 5.30 19.22 -3.90
N ILE A 134 4.43 18.61 -3.08
CA ILE A 134 3.39 19.32 -2.33
C ILE A 134 4.00 20.34 -1.35
N GLN A 135 5.08 19.99 -0.66
CA GLN A 135 5.78 20.93 0.22
C GLN A 135 6.31 22.15 -0.56
N ASN A 136 6.83 21.94 -1.77
CA ASN A 136 7.29 23.03 -2.63
C ASN A 136 6.13 23.91 -3.11
N LEU A 137 4.99 23.32 -3.50
CA LEU A 137 3.78 24.09 -3.84
C LEU A 137 3.28 24.94 -2.67
N LYS A 138 3.32 24.41 -1.43
CA LYS A 138 2.97 25.15 -0.21
C LYS A 138 3.89 26.35 -0.01
N LYS A 139 5.21 26.17 -0.13
CA LYS A 139 6.21 27.24 0.01
C LYS A 139 6.04 28.35 -1.03
N GLN A 140 5.57 28.01 -2.22
CA GLN A 140 5.34 28.96 -3.31
C GLN A 140 3.95 29.64 -3.25
N GLY A 141 3.07 29.22 -2.33
CA GLY A 141 1.70 29.76 -2.22
C GLY A 141 0.72 29.27 -3.30
N VAL A 142 1.12 28.34 -4.16
CA VAL A 142 0.35 27.89 -5.34
C VAL A 142 -0.62 26.75 -5.00
N LEU A 143 -0.50 26.16 -3.81
CA LEU A 143 -1.32 25.01 -3.43
C LEU A 143 -2.82 25.36 -3.33
N ALA A 144 -3.19 26.52 -2.79
CA ALA A 144 -4.60 26.93 -2.69
C ALA A 144 -5.24 27.12 -4.08
N GLU A 145 -4.50 27.69 -5.03
CA GLU A 145 -4.95 27.89 -6.41
C GLU A 145 -5.15 26.58 -7.18
N THR A 146 -4.46 25.51 -6.75
CA THR A 146 -4.42 24.23 -7.45
C THR A 146 -5.49 23.25 -6.96
N ILE A 147 -5.90 23.32 -5.67
CA ILE A 147 -6.89 22.38 -5.08
C ILE A 147 -8.32 22.93 -5.11
N GLY A 148 -8.55 24.16 -5.61
CA GLY A 148 -9.90 24.73 -5.68
C GLY A 148 -10.57 24.87 -4.30
N MET A 149 -9.79 25.26 -3.29
CA MET A 149 -10.27 25.75 -2.00
C MET A 149 -10.01 27.24 -1.89
#